data_AF-A0A4Z2ETS8-F1
#
_entry.id   AF-A0A4Z2ETS8-F1
#
_cell.length_a   1.000
_cell.length_b   1.000
_cell.length_c   1.000
_cell.angle_alpha   90.00
_cell.angle_beta   90.00
_cell.angle_gamma   90.00
#
_symmetry.space_group_name_H-M   'P 1'
#
loop_
_entity.id
_entity.type
_entity.pdbx_description
1 polymer ?
#
loop_
_entity_poly.entity_id
_entity_poly.type
_entity_poly.pdbx_seq_one_letter_code
_entity_poly.pdbx_strand_id
1 'polypeptide(L)'
;MEVYLWQGRQPDDEQCTGSAQMRWNSERKCAMETVLQYCKEKNPRRPPPAYLILAGCEPLTFTNIFPYWERDASIPKAERNKVMLVKEALTQLSQLQYSIEELTGKPLPEGVDPLRLEDYLSDPDFKILLEMSRVEFNALPNWKQKNLKKSKGLF
;
A
#
# COMPACT_ATOMS: atom_id res chain seq x y z
N MET A 1 19.96 0.00 -18.55
CA MET A 1 18.78 0.90 -18.55
C MET A 1 18.02 0.62 -17.28
N GLU A 2 17.60 1.66 -16.59
CA GLU A 2 16.79 1.61 -15.36
C GLU A 2 15.50 2.36 -15.62
N VAL A 3 14.43 2.00 -14.90
CA VAL A 3 13.15 2.68 -14.98
C VAL A 3 12.82 3.23 -13.60
N TYR A 4 12.36 4.47 -13.54
CA TYR A 4 11.97 5.13 -12.30
C TYR A 4 10.48 5.45 -12.33
N LEU A 5 9.75 5.04 -11.31
CA LEU A 5 8.38 5.46 -11.03
C LEU A 5 8.43 6.52 -9.93
N TRP A 6 8.22 7.79 -10.29
CA TRP A 6 8.15 8.87 -9.32
C TRP A 6 6.73 9.03 -8.81
N GLN A 7 6.57 9.03 -7.49
CA GLN A 7 5.29 9.17 -6.80
C GLN A 7 5.27 10.50 -6.06
N GLY A 8 4.27 11.33 -6.38
CA GLY A 8 4.05 12.62 -5.72
C GLY A 8 3.62 12.51 -4.25
N ARG A 9 3.36 13.66 -3.64
CA ARG A 9 2.88 13.77 -2.25
C ARG A 9 1.61 12.93 -2.05
N GLN A 10 1.59 12.15 -0.97
CA GLN A 10 0.36 11.52 -0.51
C GLN A 10 -0.60 12.60 0.03
N PRO A 11 -1.87 12.65 -0.41
CA PRO A 11 -2.83 13.61 0.14
C PRO A 11 -3.04 13.35 1.64
N ASP A 12 -3.13 14.43 2.43
CA ASP A 12 -3.42 14.34 3.86
C ASP A 12 -4.81 13.73 4.09
N ASP A 13 -4.95 12.93 5.15
CA ASP A 13 -6.21 12.27 5.52
C ASP A 13 -7.38 13.27 5.67
N GLU A 14 -7.10 14.51 6.08
CA GLU A 14 -8.09 15.59 6.27
C GLU A 14 -8.76 16.04 4.96
N GLN A 15 -8.11 15.81 3.80
CA GLN A 15 -8.63 16.22 2.49
C GLN A 15 -9.32 15.08 1.74
N CYS A 16 -9.32 13.87 2.32
CA CYS A 16 -9.73 12.65 1.66
C CYS A 16 -11.13 12.18 2.09
N THR A 17 -12.12 12.35 1.20
CA THR A 17 -13.44 11.66 1.33
C THR A 17 -13.25 10.15 1.51
N GLY A 18 -14.16 9.45 2.21
CA GLY A 18 -13.96 8.08 2.74
C GLY A 18 -13.57 6.95 1.77
N SER A 19 -13.45 7.18 0.46
CA SER A 19 -12.91 6.22 -0.53
C SER A 19 -11.60 6.67 -1.18
N ALA A 20 -11.07 7.85 -0.82
CA ALA A 20 -9.90 8.43 -1.47
C ALA A 20 -8.64 7.59 -1.27
N GLN A 21 -8.43 6.99 -0.09
CA GLN A 21 -7.32 6.07 0.14
C GLN A 21 -7.40 4.82 -0.75
N MET A 22 -8.60 4.27 -0.97
CA MET A 22 -8.80 3.12 -1.86
C MET A 22 -8.50 3.49 -3.31
N ARG A 23 -8.97 4.65 -3.76
CA ARG A 23 -8.69 5.19 -5.11
C ARG A 23 -7.19 5.41 -5.30
N TRP A 24 -6.54 6.06 -4.34
CA TRP A 24 -5.09 6.28 -4.33
C TRP A 24 -4.30 4.97 -4.41
N ASN A 25 -4.64 3.99 -3.57
CA ASN A 25 -3.98 2.68 -3.61
C ASN A 25 -4.21 1.96 -4.94
N SER A 26 -5.40 2.09 -5.54
CA SER A 26 -5.73 1.49 -6.84
C SER A 26 -4.94 2.14 -7.98
N GLU A 27 -4.84 3.48 -8.01
CA GLU A 27 -4.04 4.21 -8.98
C GLU A 27 -2.56 3.83 -8.88
N ARG A 28 -2.03 3.73 -7.66
CA ARG A 28 -0.65 3.30 -7.41
C ARG A 28 -0.39 1.87 -7.88
N LYS A 29 -1.29 0.93 -7.61
CA LYS A 29 -1.17 -0.45 -8.12
C LYS A 29 -1.11 -0.46 -9.63
N CYS A 30 -2.04 0.22 -10.29
CA CYS A 30 -2.09 0.33 -11.75
C CYS A 30 -0.80 0.92 -12.33
N ALA A 31 -0.27 1.98 -11.73
CA ALA A 31 1.00 2.59 -12.16
C ALA A 31 2.18 1.63 -12.01
N MET A 32 2.28 0.91 -10.88
CA MET A 32 3.33 -0.07 -10.64
C MET A 32 3.26 -1.26 -11.61
N GLU A 33 2.06 -1.79 -11.85
CA GLU A 33 1.83 -2.86 -12.83
C GLU A 33 2.22 -2.43 -14.25
N THR A 34 1.82 -1.21 -14.64
CA THR A 34 2.17 -0.62 -15.94
C THR A 34 3.68 -0.54 -16.14
N VAL A 35 4.41 -0.09 -15.10
CA VAL A 35 5.88 -0.01 -15.16
C VAL A 35 6.53 -1.39 -15.29
N LEU A 36 6.06 -2.39 -14.54
CA LEU A 36 6.57 -3.75 -14.63
C LEU A 36 6.30 -4.37 -16.02
N GLN A 37 5.12 -4.11 -16.58
CA GLN A 37 4.76 -4.54 -17.93
C GLN A 37 5.64 -3.86 -18.98
N TYR A 38 5.85 -2.55 -18.87
CA TYR A 38 6.78 -1.81 -19.73
C TYR A 38 8.21 -2.39 -19.68
N CYS A 39 8.74 -2.67 -18.48
CA CYS A 39 10.06 -3.30 -18.33
C CYS A 39 10.13 -4.66 -19.04
N LYS A 40 9.09 -5.48 -18.88
CA LYS A 40 9.01 -6.81 -19.50
C LYS A 40 8.99 -6.72 -21.03
N GLU A 41 8.22 -5.80 -21.60
CA GLU A 41 8.15 -5.58 -23.05
C GLU A 41 9.43 -4.98 -23.62
N LYS A 42 10.11 -4.11 -22.86
CA LYS A 42 11.37 -3.49 -23.27
C LYS A 42 12.49 -4.53 -23.46
N ASN A 43 12.56 -5.52 -22.59
CA ASN A 43 13.49 -6.65 -22.73
C ASN A 43 12.95 -7.90 -22.03
N PRO A 44 12.31 -8.83 -22.76
CA PRO A 44 11.71 -10.02 -22.16
C PRO A 44 12.72 -10.97 -21.49
N ARG A 45 13.97 -11.02 -21.98
CA ARG A 45 15.00 -11.92 -21.44
C ARG A 45 15.65 -11.37 -20.17
N ARG A 46 15.82 -10.06 -20.11
CA ARG A 46 16.42 -9.37 -18.96
C ARG A 46 15.73 -8.01 -18.78
N PRO A 47 14.52 -7.99 -18.18
CA PRO A 47 13.81 -6.75 -17.94
C PRO A 47 14.68 -5.78 -17.13
N PRO A 48 14.69 -4.48 -17.46
CA PRO A 48 15.41 -3.50 -16.66
C PRO A 48 14.78 -3.41 -15.26
N PRO A 49 15.58 -3.13 -14.21
CA PRO A 49 15.05 -2.89 -12.88
C PRO A 49 14.18 -1.63 -12.88
N ALA A 50 13.11 -1.67 -12.08
CA ALA A 50 12.21 -0.56 -11.85
C ALA A 50 12.24 -0.13 -10.38
N TYR A 51 12.49 1.16 -10.15
CA TYR A 51 12.63 1.74 -8.81
C TYR A 51 11.50 2.72 -8.50
N LEU A 52 10.90 2.61 -7.31
CA LEU A 52 9.93 3.56 -6.79
C LEU A 52 10.66 4.70 -6.09
N ILE A 53 10.40 5.93 -6.52
CA ILE A 53 10.96 7.15 -5.95
C ILE A 53 9.81 7.97 -5.36
N LEU A 54 9.91 8.29 -4.07
CA LEU A 54 8.91 9.10 -3.38
C LEU A 54 9.32 10.57 -3.36
N ALA A 55 8.35 11.46 -3.50
CA ALA A 55 8.56 12.89 -3.39
C ALA A 55 9.22 13.26 -2.04
N GLY A 56 10.31 14.01 -2.08
CA GLY A 56 11.10 14.38 -0.90
C GLY A 56 12.15 13.34 -0.46
N CYS A 57 12.17 12.16 -1.09
CA CYS A 57 13.15 11.08 -0.86
C CYS A 57 13.96 10.76 -2.12
N GLU A 58 14.08 11.70 -3.05
CA GLU A 58 14.75 11.44 -4.32
C GLU A 58 16.26 11.23 -4.14
N PRO A 59 16.82 10.10 -4.57
CA PRO A 59 18.26 9.87 -4.53
C PRO A 59 18.97 10.71 -5.60
N LEU A 60 20.25 11.02 -5.39
CA LEU A 60 21.06 11.73 -6.38
C LEU A 60 21.16 11.00 -7.72
N THR A 61 21.08 9.67 -7.71
CA THR A 61 21.02 8.86 -8.93
C THR A 61 19.79 9.16 -9.79
N PHE A 62 18.71 9.65 -9.19
CA PHE A 62 17.50 10.08 -9.88
C PHE A 62 17.55 11.57 -10.24
N THR A 63 17.87 12.46 -9.28
CA THR A 63 17.83 13.91 -9.51
C THR A 63 18.86 14.37 -10.55
N ASN A 64 20.01 13.69 -10.64
CA ASN A 64 21.07 14.03 -11.60
C ASN A 64 20.71 13.68 -13.06
N ILE A 65 19.59 12.99 -13.30
CA ILE A 65 19.10 12.69 -14.65
C ILE A 65 18.47 13.95 -15.29
N PHE A 66 18.01 14.90 -14.46
CA PHE A 66 17.33 16.10 -14.91
C PHE A 66 18.29 17.28 -14.96
N PRO A 67 18.28 18.12 -16.02
CA PRO A 67 19.10 19.33 -16.07
C PRO A 67 18.81 20.32 -14.94
N TYR A 68 17.56 20.33 -14.46
CA TYR A 68 17.10 21.15 -13.34
C TYR A 68 16.18 20.29 -12.46
N TRP A 69 16.43 20.29 -11.15
CA TRP A 69 15.59 19.63 -10.15
C TRP A 69 15.50 20.49 -8.90
N GLU A 70 14.30 21.01 -8.62
CA GLU A 70 14.01 21.79 -7.43
C GLU A 70 13.14 20.97 -6.48
N ARG A 71 13.53 20.94 -5.20
CA ARG A 71 12.73 20.29 -4.16
C ARG A 71 11.68 21.26 -3.64
N ASP A 72 10.45 20.80 -3.55
CA ASP A 72 9.38 21.53 -2.89
C ASP A 72 9.66 21.58 -1.37
N ALA A 73 9.93 22.78 -0.85
CA ALA A 73 10.23 23.02 0.56
C ALA A 73 9.05 22.70 1.50
N SER A 74 7.83 22.59 0.96
CA SER A 74 6.65 22.20 1.73
C SER A 74 6.55 20.69 1.96
N ILE A 75 7.43 19.88 1.36
CA ILE A 75 7.49 18.43 1.58
C ILE A 75 8.56 18.15 2.65
N PRO A 76 8.19 17.57 3.81
CA PRO A 76 9.17 17.22 4.82
C PRO A 76 10.13 16.17 4.25
N LYS A 77 11.42 16.36 4.52
CA LYS A 77 12.45 15.40 4.12
C LYS A 77 12.23 14.11 4.91
N ALA A 78 11.72 13.07 4.25
CA ALA A 78 11.59 11.78 4.91
C ALA A 78 12.98 11.15 5.09
N GLU A 79 13.24 10.62 6.28
CA GLU A 79 14.56 10.09 6.67
C GLU A 79 14.98 8.84 5.88
N ARG A 80 14.04 8.23 5.15
CA ARG A 80 14.29 7.04 4.33
C ARG A 80 14.71 7.41 2.91
N ASN A 81 16.01 7.56 2.71
CA ASN A 81 16.65 7.42 1.38
C ASN A 81 16.69 5.93 0.93
N LYS A 82 15.60 5.18 1.14
CA LYS A 82 15.53 3.79 0.71
C LYS A 82 14.83 3.74 -0.64
N VAL A 83 15.63 3.65 -1.70
CA VAL A 83 15.13 3.27 -3.02
C VAL A 83 14.53 1.86 -2.89
N MET A 84 13.25 1.69 -3.25
CA MET A 84 12.58 0.39 -3.24
C MET A 84 12.32 -0.07 -4.67
N LEU A 85 12.31 -1.39 -4.90
CA LEU A 85 11.90 -1.92 -6.20
C LEU A 85 10.38 -1.79 -6.35
N VAL A 86 9.92 -1.40 -7.54
CA VAL A 86 8.47 -1.32 -7.85
C VAL A 86 7.78 -2.66 -7.59
N LYS A 87 8.46 -3.78 -7.87
CA LYS A 87 7.94 -5.12 -7.59
C LYS A 87 7.71 -5.36 -6.09
N GLU A 88 8.61 -4.91 -5.23
CA GLU A 88 8.50 -5.07 -3.78
C GLU A 88 7.35 -4.21 -3.23
N ALA A 89 7.30 -2.94 -3.64
CA ALA A 89 6.22 -2.03 -3.26
C ALA A 89 4.84 -2.54 -3.71
N LEU A 90 4.74 -3.08 -4.94
CA LEU A 90 3.51 -3.66 -5.45
C LEU A 90 3.09 -4.89 -4.66
N THR A 91 4.05 -5.72 -4.25
CA THR A 91 3.77 -6.92 -3.43
C THR A 91 3.20 -6.52 -2.08
N GLN A 92 3.77 -5.49 -1.44
CA GLN A 92 3.26 -4.95 -0.17
C GLN A 92 1.84 -4.39 -0.29
N LEU A 93 1.57 -3.60 -1.35
CA LEU A 93 0.23 -3.03 -1.59
C LEU A 93 -0.83 -4.07 -1.96
N SER A 94 -0.41 -5.17 -2.60
CA SER A 94 -1.31 -6.21 -3.13
C SER A 94 -1.42 -7.42 -2.21
N GLN A 95 -0.85 -7.34 -1.02
CA GLN A 95 -0.94 -8.41 -0.05
C GLN A 95 -2.40 -8.58 0.41
N LEU A 96 -2.87 -9.82 0.31
CA LEU A 96 -4.25 -10.20 0.61
C LEU A 96 -4.40 -10.77 2.02
N GLN A 97 -3.30 -11.10 2.68
CA GLN A 97 -3.30 -11.72 4.01
C GLN A 97 -2.28 -11.05 4.91
N TYR A 98 -2.69 -10.67 6.12
CA TYR A 98 -1.85 -10.12 7.18
C TYR A 98 -2.10 -10.87 8.48
N SER A 99 -1.12 -10.85 9.37
CA SER A 99 -1.26 -11.40 10.71
C SER A 99 -2.22 -10.58 11.58
N ILE A 100 -2.72 -11.20 12.66
CA ILE A 100 -3.58 -10.53 13.65
C ILE A 100 -2.86 -9.29 14.23
N GLU A 101 -1.57 -9.42 14.51
CA GLU A 101 -0.75 -8.36 15.12
C GLU A 101 -0.60 -7.16 14.19
N GLU A 102 -0.41 -7.38 12.89
CA GLU A 102 -0.32 -6.31 11.90
C GLU A 102 -1.66 -5.57 11.73
N LEU A 103 -2.78 -6.27 11.75
CA LEU A 103 -4.11 -5.68 11.55
C LEU A 103 -4.69 -5.03 12.80
N THR A 104 -4.22 -5.41 13.98
CA THR A 104 -4.58 -4.77 15.26
C THR A 104 -3.58 -3.70 15.68
N GLY A 105 -2.38 -3.70 15.09
CA GLY A 105 -1.33 -2.72 15.32
C GLY A 105 -1.62 -1.35 14.69
N LYS A 106 -0.91 -0.32 15.19
CA LYS A 106 -0.89 1.02 14.60
C LYS A 106 0.56 1.42 14.32
N PRO A 107 0.90 1.93 13.13
CA PRO A 107 0.03 2.16 11.96
C PRO A 107 -0.36 0.86 11.22
N LEU A 108 -1.49 0.88 10.51
CA LEU A 108 -1.92 -0.24 9.67
C LEU A 108 -0.97 -0.43 8.47
N PRO A 109 -0.81 -1.67 7.97
CA PRO A 109 -0.03 -1.93 6.77
C PRO A 109 -0.58 -1.18 5.54
N GLU A 110 0.33 -0.84 4.62
CA GLU A 110 0.01 -0.08 3.42
C GLU A 110 -0.85 -0.91 2.45
N GLY A 111 -1.97 -0.35 1.98
CA GLY A 111 -2.88 -1.05 1.05
C GLY A 111 -4.05 -1.78 1.71
N VAL A 112 -4.07 -1.86 3.04
CA VAL A 112 -5.16 -2.45 3.83
C VAL A 112 -6.36 -1.50 3.90
N ASP A 113 -7.57 -2.03 3.71
CA ASP A 113 -8.81 -1.31 3.96
C ASP A 113 -9.15 -1.32 5.47
N PRO A 114 -9.09 -0.16 6.17
CA PRO A 114 -9.41 -0.08 7.59
C PRO A 114 -10.85 -0.50 7.92
N LEU A 115 -11.76 -0.41 6.95
CA LEU A 115 -13.16 -0.78 7.14
C LEU A 115 -13.40 -2.27 6.97
N ARG A 116 -12.44 -3.04 6.47
CA ARG A 116 -12.58 -4.46 6.09
C ARG A 116 -11.38 -5.31 6.52
N LEU A 117 -10.77 -4.99 7.65
CA LEU A 117 -9.59 -5.70 8.18
C LEU A 117 -9.78 -7.23 8.28
N GLU A 118 -11.00 -7.67 8.59
CA GLU A 118 -11.38 -9.09 8.68
C GLU A 118 -11.20 -9.87 7.37
N ASP A 119 -11.26 -9.22 6.21
CA ASP A 119 -11.08 -9.86 4.91
C ASP A 119 -9.62 -10.22 4.64
N TYR A 120 -8.70 -9.58 5.36
CA TYR A 120 -7.28 -9.82 5.23
C TYR A 120 -6.72 -10.83 6.23
N LEU A 121 -7.55 -11.38 7.12
CA LEU A 121 -7.13 -12.48 7.99
C LEU A 121 -7.21 -13.80 7.25
N SER A 122 -6.28 -14.70 7.52
CA SER A 122 -6.44 -16.11 7.14
C SER A 122 -7.63 -16.72 7.89
N ASP A 123 -8.26 -17.78 7.36
CA ASP A 123 -9.36 -18.46 8.06
C ASP A 123 -9.00 -18.97 9.48
N PRO A 124 -7.79 -19.53 9.74
CA PRO A 124 -7.41 -19.88 11.11
C PRO A 124 -7.28 -18.64 12.00
N ASP A 125 -6.66 -17.56 11.53
CA ASP A 125 -6.49 -16.32 12.31
C ASP A 125 -7.84 -15.64 12.59
N PHE A 126 -8.74 -15.66 11.60
CA PHE A 126 -10.10 -15.18 11.74
C PHE A 126 -10.81 -15.93 12.86
N LYS A 127 -10.70 -17.26 12.88
CA LYS A 127 -11.32 -18.09 13.92
C LYS A 127 -10.70 -17.86 15.29
N ILE A 128 -9.39 -17.63 15.37
CA ILE A 128 -8.69 -17.32 16.62
C ILE A 128 -9.17 -15.97 17.18
N LEU A 129 -9.26 -14.95 16.33
CA LEU A 129 -9.56 -13.58 16.76
C LEU A 129 -11.06 -13.37 17.06
N LEU A 130 -11.93 -13.82 16.16
CA LEU A 130 -13.38 -13.62 16.22
C LEU A 130 -14.13 -14.79 16.87
N GLU A 131 -13.44 -15.89 17.20
CA GLU A 131 -13.98 -17.08 17.87
C GLU A 131 -15.13 -17.76 17.10
N MET A 132 -15.26 -17.47 15.79
CA MET A 132 -16.27 -18.03 14.90
C MET A 132 -15.73 -18.15 13.48
N SER A 133 -16.42 -18.90 12.62
CA SER A 133 -16.06 -18.99 11.21
C SER A 133 -16.47 -17.73 10.42
N ARG A 134 -15.82 -17.51 9.27
CA ARG A 134 -16.15 -16.42 8.35
C ARG A 134 -17.60 -16.50 7.85
N VAL A 135 -18.10 -17.71 7.64
CA VAL A 135 -19.49 -17.96 7.21
C VAL A 135 -20.48 -17.53 8.29
N GLU A 136 -20.23 -17.90 9.55
CA GLU A 136 -21.07 -17.51 10.68
C GLU A 136 -21.05 -16.00 10.89
N PHE A 137 -19.87 -15.37 10.81
CA PHE A 137 -19.74 -13.93 10.93
C PHE A 137 -20.53 -13.18 9.84
N ASN A 138 -20.41 -13.62 8.59
CA ASN A 138 -21.13 -13.01 7.46
C ASN A 138 -22.66 -13.21 7.54
N ALA A 139 -23.13 -14.23 8.26
CA ALA A 139 -24.55 -14.44 8.52
C ALA A 139 -25.11 -13.53 9.62
N LEU A 140 -24.26 -12.89 10.43
CA LEU A 140 -24.69 -11.96 11.47
C LEU A 140 -25.20 -10.64 10.86
N PRO A 141 -26.16 -9.95 11.51
CA PRO A 141 -26.54 -8.61 11.12
C PRO A 141 -25.35 -7.63 11.17
N ASN A 142 -25.31 -6.65 10.24
CA ASN A 142 -24.24 -5.66 10.12
C ASN A 142 -23.86 -4.95 11.43
N TRP A 143 -24.84 -4.64 12.29
CA TRP A 143 -24.59 -4.00 13.58
C TRP A 143 -23.79 -4.90 14.54
N LYS A 144 -24.04 -6.21 14.49
CA LYS A 144 -23.36 -7.21 15.33
C LYS A 144 -21.96 -7.49 14.82
N GLN A 145 -21.77 -7.55 13.50
CA GLN A 145 -20.45 -7.61 12.87
C GLN A 145 -19.58 -6.41 13.28
N LYS A 146 -20.11 -5.18 13.16
CA LYS A 146 -19.40 -3.96 13.56
C LYS A 146 -19.03 -3.95 15.05
N ASN A 147 -19.92 -4.40 15.93
CA ASN A 147 -19.64 -4.46 17.36
C ASN A 147 -18.54 -5.48 17.70
N LEU A 148 -18.51 -6.64 17.03
CA LEU A 148 -17.45 -7.64 17.18
C LEU A 148 -16.10 -7.12 16.68
N LYS A 149 -16.08 -6.44 15.54
CA LYS A 149 -14.86 -5.81 15.03
C LYS A 149 -14.30 -4.78 16.00
N LYS A 150 -15.17 -3.92 16.54
CA LYS A 150 -14.79 -2.93 17.56
C LYS A 150 -14.23 -3.59 18.82
N SER A 151 -14.84 -4.66 19.32
CA SER A 151 -14.36 -5.32 20.54
C SER A 151 -13.01 -6.03 20.37
N LYS A 152 -12.66 -6.40 19.13
CA LYS A 152 -11.39 -7.06 18.78
C LYS A 152 -10.34 -6.11 18.18
N GLY A 153 -10.59 -4.80 18.16
CA GLY A 153 -9.64 -3.80 17.65
C GLY A 153 -9.52 -3.74 16.13
N LEU A 154 -10.50 -4.28 15.40
CA LEU A 154 -10.59 -4.23 13.93
C LEU A 154 -11.48 -3.07 13.44
N PHE A 155 -11.49 -1.94 14.15
CA PHE A 155 -12.29 -0.76 13.83
C PHE A 155 -11.51 0.54 14.03
#